data_AF-A0A2V8EAU0-F1
#
_entry.id   AF-A0A2V8EAU0-F1
#
_cell.length_a   1.000
_cell.length_b   1.000
_cell.length_c   1.000
_cell.angle_alpha   90.00
_cell.angle_beta   90.00
_cell.angle_gamma   90.00
#
_symmetry.space_group_name_H-M   'P 1'
#
loop_
_entity.id
_entity.type
_entity.pdbx_description
1 polymer ?
#
loop_
_entity_poly.entity_id
_entity_poly.type
_entity_poly.pdbx_seq_one_letter_code
_entity_poly.pdbx_strand_id
1 'polypeptide(L)'
;MSLNFLSTRFTCSWPWNILVMLCDGRVVCGCADPYAHRVLGDLRQSSVRDVWTGRTMTALREDLNAGGSKFCGDCPLKLPLGKDQAPKVRPLDAGPHPNRMYIECTAACNISCSQACCAPETGITRTRQAGMLDFDLFRRVLDEVGSSLGRIDFFNYGEAFLHK
;
A
#
# COMPACT_ATOMS: atom_id res chain seq x y z
N MET A 1 -8.39 -18.77 8.34
CA MET A 1 -7.93 -17.69 7.44
C MET A 1 -9.12 -17.24 6.62
N SER A 2 -9.49 -15.96 6.61
CA SER A 2 -10.67 -15.50 5.85
C SER A 2 -10.43 -15.62 4.34
N LEU A 3 -11.37 -16.21 3.59
CA LEU A 3 -11.29 -16.39 2.13
C LEU A 3 -11.62 -15.11 1.34
N ASN A 4 -11.38 -13.94 1.94
CA ASN A 4 -11.76 -12.64 1.39
C ASN A 4 -11.11 -12.37 0.03
N PHE A 5 -9.90 -12.89 -0.21
CA PHE A 5 -9.19 -12.77 -1.47
C PHE A 5 -9.98 -13.34 -2.67
N LEU A 6 -10.85 -14.33 -2.45
CA LEU A 6 -11.73 -14.91 -3.47
C LEU A 6 -12.96 -14.05 -3.76
N SER A 7 -13.22 -13.01 -2.97
CA SER A 7 -14.40 -12.18 -3.15
C SER A 7 -14.35 -11.41 -4.48
N THR A 8 -15.44 -11.55 -5.24
CA THR A 8 -15.71 -10.82 -6.49
C THR A 8 -16.55 -9.56 -6.26
N ARG A 9 -17.29 -9.49 -5.14
CA ARG A 9 -18.04 -8.31 -4.69
C ARG A 9 -17.56 -7.87 -3.31
N PHE A 10 -16.90 -6.73 -3.24
CA PHE A 10 -16.27 -6.26 -2.01
C PHE A 10 -16.17 -4.74 -1.96
N THR A 11 -15.87 -4.21 -0.78
CA THR A 11 -15.50 -2.81 -0.58
C THR A 11 -14.13 -2.71 0.12
N CYS A 12 -13.51 -1.55 0.03
CA CYS A 12 -12.28 -1.19 0.73
C CYS A 12 -12.26 0.34 0.90
N SER A 13 -11.75 0.85 2.02
CA SER A 13 -11.61 2.29 2.27
C SER A 13 -10.18 2.81 2.16
N TRP A 14 -9.20 1.92 1.93
CA TRP A 14 -7.78 2.27 1.95
C TRP A 14 -7.43 3.31 0.88
N PRO A 15 -7.92 3.23 -0.37
CA PRO A 15 -7.64 4.23 -1.41
C PRO A 15 -8.08 5.67 -1.12
N TRP A 16 -8.82 5.91 -0.03
CA TRP A 16 -9.23 7.24 0.44
C TRP A 16 -8.43 7.77 1.63
N ASN A 17 -7.60 6.94 2.25
CA ASN A 17 -6.97 7.28 3.53
C ASN A 17 -5.48 6.88 3.57
N ILE A 18 -5.15 5.72 3.03
CA ILE A 18 -3.90 5.00 3.32
C ILE A 18 -3.07 4.84 2.05
N LEU A 19 -1.77 5.07 2.19
CA LEU A 19 -0.75 4.77 1.18
C LEU A 19 0.38 3.96 1.83
N VAL A 20 0.98 3.01 1.11
CA VAL A 20 2.13 2.23 1.60
C VAL A 20 3.32 2.50 0.70
N MET A 21 4.39 3.07 1.25
CA MET A 21 5.67 3.27 0.57
C MET A 21 6.60 2.11 0.89
N LEU A 22 7.07 1.43 -0.15
CA LEU A 22 8.05 0.35 -0.07
C LEU A 22 9.47 0.90 0.09
N CYS A 23 10.42 0.09 0.57
CA CYS A 23 11.79 0.56 0.81
C CYS A 23 12.54 0.95 -0.47
N ASP A 24 12.02 0.60 -1.65
CA ASP A 24 12.56 1.00 -2.95
C ASP A 24 11.81 2.16 -3.61
N GLY A 25 10.94 2.84 -2.87
CA GLY A 25 10.21 4.03 -3.33
C GLY A 25 8.95 3.76 -4.13
N ARG A 26 8.70 2.51 -4.55
CA ARG A 26 7.40 2.12 -5.10
C ARG A 26 6.31 2.24 -4.05
N VAL A 27 5.10 2.53 -4.51
CA VAL A 27 3.93 2.71 -3.65
C VAL A 27 2.87 1.67 -4.01
N VAL A 28 2.29 1.05 -2.98
CA VAL A 28 1.20 0.07 -3.12
C VAL A 28 -0.01 0.47 -2.27
N CYS A 29 -1.18 -0.07 -2.61
CA CYS A 29 -2.44 0.36 -1.98
C CYS A 29 -2.66 -0.19 -0.57
N GLY A 30 -1.85 -1.15 -0.10
CA GLY A 30 -1.99 -1.74 1.22
C GLY A 30 -0.86 -2.71 1.56
N CYS A 31 -0.78 -3.09 2.84
CA CYS A 31 0.32 -3.92 3.35
C CYS A 31 0.28 -5.37 2.86
N ALA A 32 -0.87 -5.85 2.37
CA ALA A 32 -1.01 -7.23 1.88
C ALA A 32 -0.57 -7.37 0.41
N ASP A 33 0.54 -6.75 0.02
CA ASP A 33 1.13 -6.85 -1.33
C ASP A 33 2.66 -7.07 -1.26
N PRO A 34 3.10 -8.24 -0.75
CA PRO A 34 4.52 -8.49 -0.47
C PRO A 34 5.41 -8.34 -1.70
N TYR A 35 4.93 -8.78 -2.85
CA TYR A 35 5.67 -8.82 -4.10
C TYR A 35 5.48 -7.56 -4.95
N ALA A 36 4.78 -6.54 -4.44
CA ALA A 36 4.48 -5.31 -5.15
C ALA A 36 3.81 -5.54 -6.52
N HIS A 37 2.78 -6.38 -6.56
CA HIS A 37 2.00 -6.64 -7.77
C HIS A 37 1.00 -5.51 -8.07
N ARG A 38 0.65 -4.70 -7.07
CA ARG A 38 -0.36 -3.64 -7.13
C ARG A 38 0.28 -2.28 -6.90
N VAL A 39 1.25 -1.96 -7.76
CA VAL A 39 1.94 -0.67 -7.73
C VAL A 39 1.03 0.45 -8.23
N LEU A 40 0.92 1.50 -7.42
CA LEU A 40 0.20 2.74 -7.74
C LEU A 40 1.12 3.77 -8.41
N GLY A 41 2.41 3.76 -8.06
CA GLY A 41 3.42 4.66 -8.61
C GLY A 41 4.79 4.46 -7.96
N ASP A 42 5.74 5.32 -8.31
CA ASP A 42 7.10 5.33 -7.78
C ASP A 42 7.47 6.75 -7.35
N LEU A 43 7.68 6.93 -6.04
CA LEU A 43 7.93 8.25 -5.46
C LEU A 43 9.30 8.80 -5.80
N ARG A 44 10.22 7.99 -6.35
CA ARG A 44 11.49 8.49 -6.89
C ARG A 44 11.30 9.30 -8.18
N GLN A 45 10.18 9.09 -8.88
CA GLN A 45 9.89 9.68 -10.18
C GLN A 45 8.70 10.65 -10.15
N SER A 46 7.80 10.49 -9.18
CA SER A 46 6.56 11.26 -9.07
C SER A 46 6.35 11.76 -7.65
N SER A 47 5.54 12.82 -7.51
CA SER A 47 5.14 13.31 -6.20
C SER A 47 4.09 12.39 -5.56
N VAL A 48 3.93 12.44 -4.24
CA VAL A 48 2.85 11.76 -3.53
C VAL A 48 1.48 12.20 -4.04
N ARG A 49 1.28 13.51 -4.26
CA ARG A 49 0.06 14.05 -4.88
C ARG A 49 -0.20 13.43 -6.25
N ASP A 50 0.79 13.34 -7.11
CA ASP A 50 0.62 12.79 -8.46
C ASP A 50 0.15 11.34 -8.41
N VAL A 51 0.72 10.53 -7.51
CA VAL A 51 0.29 9.14 -7.31
C VAL A 51 -1.11 9.06 -6.69
N TRP A 52 -1.40 9.90 -5.67
CA TRP A 52 -2.66 9.88 -4.91
C TRP A 52 -3.88 10.38 -5.70
N THR A 53 -3.65 11.33 -6.60
CA THR A 53 -4.69 11.95 -7.44
C THR A 53 -4.66 11.44 -8.88
N GLY A 54 -3.67 10.61 -9.21
CA GLY A 54 -3.48 10.07 -10.54
C GLY A 54 -4.59 9.12 -11.01
N ARG A 55 -4.54 8.78 -12.30
CA ARG A 55 -5.54 7.95 -12.98
C ARG A 55 -5.72 6.57 -12.34
N THR A 56 -4.62 5.91 -11.96
CA THR A 56 -4.68 4.56 -11.34
C THR A 56 -5.44 4.58 -10.03
N MET A 57 -5.17 5.56 -9.16
CA MET A 57 -5.86 5.68 -7.88
C MET A 57 -7.33 6.08 -8.07
N THR A 58 -7.62 7.00 -8.99
CA THR A 58 -8.98 7.44 -9.27
C THR A 58 -9.84 6.30 -9.82
N ALA A 59 -9.33 5.53 -10.80
CA ALA A 59 -10.01 4.36 -11.33
C ALA A 59 -10.25 3.29 -10.25
N LEU A 60 -9.29 3.09 -9.34
CA LEU A 60 -9.46 2.18 -8.20
C LEU A 60 -10.61 2.64 -7.27
N ARG A 61 -10.73 3.95 -7.02
CA ARG A 61 -11.84 4.49 -6.21
C ARG A 61 -13.20 4.32 -6.89
N GLU A 62 -13.26 4.52 -8.21
CA GLU A 62 -14.46 4.30 -9.02
C GLU A 62 -14.90 2.83 -8.96
N ASP A 63 -13.98 1.90 -9.24
CA ASP A 63 -14.21 0.47 -9.15
C ASP A 63 -14.74 0.04 -7.77
N LEU A 64 -14.10 0.52 -6.69
CA LEU A 64 -14.50 0.18 -5.33
C LEU A 64 -15.87 0.76 -4.95
N ASN A 65 -16.23 1.93 -5.49
CA ASN A 65 -17.58 2.48 -5.37
C ASN A 65 -18.61 1.65 -6.18
N ALA A 66 -18.19 0.96 -7.25
CA ALA A 66 -19.01 0.01 -8.00
C ALA A 66 -19.08 -1.39 -7.38
N GLY A 67 -18.34 -1.63 -6.29
CA GLY A 67 -18.40 -2.89 -5.51
C GLY A 67 -17.33 -3.92 -5.87
N GLY A 68 -16.20 -3.52 -6.46
CA GLY A 68 -15.02 -4.36 -6.63
C GLY A 68 -14.06 -3.82 -7.69
N SER A 69 -12.78 -4.19 -7.62
CA SER A 69 -11.77 -3.80 -8.60
C SER A 69 -10.90 -4.98 -9.03
N LYS A 70 -10.57 -5.04 -10.33
CA LYS A 70 -9.57 -5.99 -10.85
C LYS A 70 -8.17 -5.69 -10.32
N PHE A 71 -7.86 -4.42 -10.07
CA PHE A 71 -6.57 -4.01 -9.50
C PHE A 71 -6.31 -4.69 -8.14
N CYS A 72 -7.36 -4.92 -7.34
CA CYS A 72 -7.20 -5.56 -6.04
C CYS A 72 -6.78 -7.04 -6.13
N GLY A 73 -6.95 -7.71 -7.28
CA GLY A 73 -6.46 -9.08 -7.50
C GLY A 73 -6.84 -10.05 -6.37
N ASP A 74 -5.82 -10.66 -5.77
CA ASP A 74 -5.89 -11.60 -4.66
C ASP A 74 -5.77 -10.94 -3.27
N CYS A 75 -5.98 -9.63 -3.16
CA CYS A 75 -5.82 -8.91 -1.89
C CYS A 75 -6.70 -9.53 -0.79
N PRO A 76 -6.13 -10.00 0.34
CA PRO A 76 -6.90 -10.59 1.43
C PRO A 76 -7.63 -9.55 2.30
N LEU A 77 -7.34 -8.26 2.11
CA LEU A 77 -7.95 -7.15 2.86
C LEU A 77 -9.32 -6.70 2.29
N LYS A 78 -9.80 -7.37 1.23
CA LYS A 78 -11.16 -7.15 0.72
C LYS A 78 -12.18 -7.33 1.84
N LEU A 79 -13.20 -6.46 1.88
CA LEU A 79 -14.37 -6.63 2.75
C LEU A 79 -15.53 -7.12 1.90
N PRO A 80 -15.90 -8.42 1.95
CA PRO A 80 -16.96 -8.98 1.13
C PRO A 80 -18.29 -8.26 1.35
N LEU A 81 -19.02 -8.01 0.26
CA LEU A 81 -20.38 -7.47 0.30
C LEU A 81 -21.40 -8.60 0.17
N GLY A 82 -22.46 -8.55 0.97
CA GLY A 82 -23.61 -9.43 0.82
C GLY A 82 -24.30 -9.25 -0.53
N LYS A 83 -25.04 -10.26 -1.00
CA LYS A 83 -25.67 -10.30 -2.33
C LYS A 83 -26.40 -9.00 -2.69
N ASP A 84 -27.22 -8.51 -1.77
CA ASP A 84 -28.07 -7.32 -1.96
C ASP A 84 -27.52 -6.07 -1.24
N GLN A 85 -26.30 -6.18 -0.69
CA GLN A 85 -25.64 -5.06 -0.04
C GLN A 85 -25.04 -4.12 -1.08
N ALA A 86 -25.51 -2.87 -1.09
CA ALA A 86 -24.91 -1.81 -1.90
C ALA A 86 -23.51 -1.45 -1.38
N PRO A 87 -22.53 -1.19 -2.26
CA PRO A 87 -21.23 -0.67 -1.85
C PRO A 87 -21.40 0.72 -1.22
N LYS A 88 -20.56 1.01 -0.21
CA LYS A 88 -20.51 2.35 0.37
C LYS A 88 -19.81 3.30 -0.61
N VAL A 89 -20.58 4.19 -1.22
CA VAL A 89 -20.06 5.23 -2.13
C VAL A 89 -19.32 6.30 -1.31
N ARG A 90 -18.13 6.69 -1.79
CA ARG A 90 -17.30 7.77 -1.24
C ARG A 90 -16.97 8.79 -2.34
N PRO A 91 -16.72 10.07 -2.02
CA PRO A 91 -16.27 11.05 -3.01
C PRO A 91 -15.00 10.57 -3.71
N LEU A 92 -14.89 10.75 -5.04
CA LEU A 92 -13.68 10.36 -5.77
C LEU A 92 -12.48 11.26 -5.43
N ASP A 93 -12.78 12.53 -5.15
CA ASP A 93 -11.84 13.45 -4.54
C ASP A 93 -11.60 13.07 -3.07
N ALA A 94 -10.41 12.55 -2.79
CA ALA A 94 -9.95 12.20 -1.45
C ALA A 94 -8.95 13.24 -0.91
N GLY A 95 -9.00 14.47 -1.43
CA GLY A 95 -8.01 15.50 -1.15
C GLY A 95 -6.67 15.27 -1.84
N PRO A 96 -5.71 16.19 -1.65
CA PRO A 96 -4.44 16.16 -2.37
C PRO A 96 -3.49 15.06 -1.89
N HIS A 97 -3.66 14.54 -0.67
CA HIS A 97 -2.72 13.64 0.00
C HIS A 97 -3.43 12.62 0.91
N PRO A 98 -2.79 11.47 1.22
CA PRO A 98 -3.31 10.52 2.21
C PRO A 98 -3.26 11.09 3.63
N ASN A 99 -4.09 10.54 4.52
CA ASN A 99 -4.08 10.87 5.95
C ASN A 99 -3.19 9.94 6.79
N ARG A 100 -2.83 8.79 6.23
CA ARG A 100 -2.00 7.79 6.89
C ARG A 100 -1.05 7.16 5.89
N MET A 101 0.21 7.00 6.31
CA MET A 101 1.21 6.30 5.51
C MET A 101 1.87 5.18 6.30
N TYR A 102 2.00 4.03 5.64
CA TYR A 102 2.90 2.97 6.06
C TYR A 102 4.23 3.13 5.31
N ILE A 103 5.33 3.05 6.05
CA ILE A 103 6.68 3.23 5.55
C ILE A 103 7.45 1.93 5.80
N GLU A 104 7.77 1.21 4.72
CA GLU A 104 8.67 0.06 4.77
C GLU A 104 10.11 0.58 4.78
N CYS A 105 10.77 0.53 5.95
CA CYS A 105 12.17 0.97 6.06
C CYS A 105 13.13 0.04 5.30
N THR A 106 12.82 -1.25 5.29
CA THR A 106 13.64 -2.29 4.66
C THR A 106 12.80 -3.54 4.45
N ALA A 107 13.11 -4.34 3.44
CA ALA A 107 12.58 -5.71 3.33
C ALA A 107 13.48 -6.74 4.04
N ALA A 108 14.66 -6.34 4.52
CA ALA A 108 15.60 -7.23 5.22
C ALA A 108 15.13 -7.51 6.65
N CYS A 109 15.37 -8.73 7.13
CA CYS A 109 15.05 -9.14 8.48
C CYS A 109 16.19 -9.99 9.04
N ASN A 110 16.48 -9.84 10.34
CA ASN A 110 17.43 -10.67 11.08
C ASN A 110 16.78 -11.91 11.71
N ILE A 111 15.49 -12.15 11.41
CA ILE A 111 14.71 -13.31 11.83
C ILE A 111 14.28 -14.09 10.58
N SER A 112 14.32 -15.42 10.65
CA SER A 112 13.84 -16.34 9.62
C SER A 112 12.60 -17.07 10.14
N CYS A 113 11.44 -16.41 9.99
CA CYS A 113 10.16 -16.96 10.43
C CYS A 113 9.69 -18.07 9.47
N SER A 114 9.33 -19.24 10.00
CA SER A 114 8.84 -20.37 9.22
C SER A 114 7.67 -19.98 8.31
N GLN A 115 7.77 -20.29 7.02
CA GLN A 115 6.77 -20.02 5.97
C GLN A 115 6.41 -18.53 5.77
N ALA A 116 7.17 -17.60 6.33
CA ALA A 116 6.94 -16.17 6.08
C ALA A 116 7.52 -15.77 4.71
N CYS A 117 6.80 -14.93 3.97
CA CYS A 117 7.28 -14.39 2.69
C CYS A 117 8.47 -13.42 2.84
N CYS A 118 8.66 -12.84 4.03
CA CYS A 118 9.77 -11.96 4.36
C CYS A 118 10.97 -12.69 4.98
N ALA A 119 10.90 -14.01 5.13
CA ALA A 119 12.06 -14.76 5.62
C ALA A 119 13.22 -14.67 4.61
N PRO A 120 14.48 -14.60 5.07
CA PRO A 120 15.65 -14.43 4.18
C PRO A 120 15.72 -15.46 3.04
N GLU A 121 15.28 -16.68 3.27
CA GLU A 121 15.34 -17.81 2.34
C GLU A 121 14.22 -17.83 1.29
N THR A 122 13.04 -17.28 1.60
CA THR A 122 11.90 -17.13 0.67
C THR A 122 11.88 -15.76 -0.03
N GLY A 123 12.79 -14.88 0.37
CA GLY A 123 12.47 -13.49 0.70
C GLY A 123 12.02 -12.57 -0.43
N ILE A 124 11.10 -11.67 -0.07
CA ILE A 124 10.75 -10.49 -0.85
C ILE A 124 11.92 -9.50 -1.01
N THR A 125 13.04 -9.65 -0.29
CA THR A 125 14.24 -8.80 -0.45
C THR A 125 14.71 -8.74 -1.90
N ARG A 126 14.65 -9.87 -2.63
CA ARG A 126 14.99 -9.95 -4.05
C ARG A 126 14.01 -9.22 -4.98
N THR A 127 12.82 -8.94 -4.48
CA THR A 127 11.75 -8.25 -5.23
C THR A 127 11.86 -6.74 -5.09
N ARG A 128 12.62 -6.26 -4.10
CA ARG A 128 12.88 -4.84 -3.87
C ARG A 128 14.13 -4.41 -4.64
N GLN A 129 14.05 -3.25 -5.27
CA GLN A 129 15.17 -2.68 -6.03
C GLN A 129 16.22 -2.02 -5.12
N ALA A 130 15.91 -1.85 -3.82
CA ALA A 130 16.80 -1.32 -2.81
C ALA A 130 16.64 -2.12 -1.50
N GLY A 131 17.75 -2.31 -0.77
CA GLY A 131 17.76 -3.04 0.50
C GLY A 131 17.30 -2.20 1.70
N MET A 132 17.44 -0.88 1.62
CA MET A 132 17.09 0.08 2.67
C MET A 132 16.42 1.29 2.02
N LEU A 133 15.47 1.90 2.74
CA LEU A 133 14.81 3.13 2.31
C LEU A 133 15.83 4.27 2.22
N ASP A 134 15.79 5.02 1.13
CA ASP A 134 16.59 6.23 1.01
C ASP A 134 16.04 7.33 1.95
N PHE A 135 16.90 7.88 2.82
CA PHE A 135 16.47 8.84 3.84
C PHE A 135 16.05 10.19 3.24
N ASP A 136 16.68 10.61 2.14
CA ASP A 136 16.32 11.86 1.46
C ASP A 136 14.99 11.73 0.73
N LEU A 137 14.71 10.55 0.14
CA LEU A 137 13.39 10.19 -0.36
C LEU A 137 12.35 10.26 0.74
N PHE A 138 12.61 9.63 1.90
CA PHE A 138 11.71 9.67 3.05
C PHE A 138 11.43 11.11 3.50
N ARG A 139 12.48 11.92 3.68
CA ARG A 139 12.34 13.33 4.04
C ARG A 139 11.49 14.09 3.03
N ARG A 140 11.80 13.99 1.73
CA ARG A 140 11.03 14.67 0.68
C ARG A 140 9.56 14.27 0.70
N VAL A 141 9.26 12.98 0.88
CA VAL A 141 7.89 12.47 0.96
C VAL A 141 7.16 13.05 2.16
N LEU A 142 7.79 13.10 3.34
CA LEU A 142 7.15 13.70 4.51
C LEU A 142 7.01 15.22 4.41
N ASP A 143 8.00 15.91 3.83
CA ASP A 143 7.95 17.36 3.59
C ASP A 143 6.82 17.70 2.59
N GLU A 144 6.58 16.85 1.58
CA GLU A 144 5.47 17.02 0.62
C GLU A 144 4.10 16.84 1.26
N VAL A 145 3.92 15.74 2.00
CA VAL A 145 2.60 15.37 2.55
C VAL A 145 2.25 16.26 3.75
N GLY A 146 3.25 16.58 4.58
CA GLY A 146 3.15 17.55 5.66
C GLY A 146 2.01 17.27 6.64
N SER A 147 1.25 18.32 6.96
CA SER A 147 0.21 18.28 7.99
C SER A 147 -1.03 17.46 7.60
N SER A 148 -1.12 16.91 6.40
CA SER A 148 -2.22 15.99 6.06
C SER A 148 -2.06 14.63 6.74
N LEU A 149 -0.83 14.24 7.14
CA LEU A 149 -0.61 12.99 7.87
C LEU A 149 -1.06 13.12 9.33
N GLY A 150 -2.14 12.41 9.65
CA GLY A 150 -2.55 12.17 11.02
C GLY A 150 -1.79 11.00 11.67
N ARG A 151 -1.17 10.11 10.86
CA ARG A 151 -0.44 8.94 11.35
C ARG A 151 0.60 8.43 10.37
N ILE A 152 1.76 8.04 10.89
CA ILE A 152 2.81 7.32 10.17
C ILE A 152 3.08 6.01 10.90
N ASP A 153 3.18 4.91 10.17
CA ASP A 153 3.55 3.61 10.70
C ASP A 153 4.81 3.11 9.99
N PHE A 154 5.90 2.92 10.73
CA PHE A 154 7.08 2.21 10.22
C PHE A 154 6.80 0.70 10.28
N PHE A 155 6.11 0.20 9.26
CA PHE A 155 5.57 -1.15 9.22
C PHE A 155 5.32 -1.56 7.77
N ASN A 156 5.78 -2.75 7.41
CA ASN A 156 5.22 -3.57 6.32
C ASN A 156 5.82 -4.98 6.41
N TYR A 157 7.01 -5.15 5.84
CA TYR A 157 7.84 -6.34 5.92
C TYR A 157 9.25 -5.94 6.36
N GLY A 158 10.08 -6.92 6.70
CA GLY A 158 11.42 -6.67 7.25
C GLY A 158 11.39 -6.22 8.72
N GLU A 159 12.58 -5.95 9.26
CA GLU A 159 12.78 -5.41 10.61
C GLU A 159 13.10 -3.91 10.53
N ALA A 160 12.19 -3.07 11.02
CA ALA A 160 12.29 -1.62 10.93
C ALA A 160 13.55 -1.07 11.61
N PHE A 161 14.04 -1.72 12.68
CA PHE A 161 15.24 -1.31 13.42
C PHE A 161 16.56 -1.69 12.75
N LEU A 162 16.55 -2.37 11.60
CA LEU A 162 17.78 -2.68 10.84
C LEU A 162 18.21 -1.56 9.89
N HIS A 163 17.34 -0.57 9.65
CA HIS A 163 17.66 0.57 8.81
C HIS A 163 18.75 1.43 9.48
N LYS A 164 19.76 1.83 8.71
CA LYS A 164 20.95 2.57 9.16
C LYS A 164 21.17 3.80 8.31
#